data_AF-A0A418WDU4-F1
#
_entry.id   AF-A0A418WDU4-F1
#
_cell.length_a   1.000
_cell.length_b   1.000
_cell.length_c   1.000
_cell.angle_alpha   90.00
_cell.angle_beta   90.00
_cell.angle_gamma   90.00
#
_symmetry.space_group_name_H-M   'P 1'
#
loop_
_entity.id
_entity.type
_entity.pdbx_description
1 polymer ?
#
loop_
_entity_poly.entity_id
_entity_poly.type
_entity_poly.pdbx_seq_one_letter_code
_entity_poly.pdbx_strand_id
1 'polypeptide(L)'
;MAGPQIRIVEDKAQVDGGWAIVIVDRIGQYLGDGTIGIRRLGYDASHLSPAGWRVADARLPAERWELRDGALHLYLGPDVTEFLTPDDHVTVDVQGIAGQATVAWPSITPHYGGKTQFRSFARSVAPPPPPPPPVGKSRR
;
A
#
# COMPACT_ATOMS: atom_id res chain seq x y z
N MET A 1 24.52 -13.41 -1.06
CA MET A 1 23.37 -13.53 -1.98
C MET A 1 22.48 -12.32 -1.74
N ALA A 2 22.12 -11.57 -2.79
CA ALA A 2 21.21 -10.44 -2.63
C ALA A 2 19.78 -10.96 -2.41
N GLY A 3 19.05 -10.40 -1.44
CA GLY A 3 17.68 -10.81 -1.12
C GLY A 3 16.67 -10.55 -2.25
N PRO A 4 15.41 -10.99 -2.08
CA PRO A 4 14.35 -10.75 -3.05
C PRO A 4 14.17 -9.26 -3.29
N GLN A 5 13.90 -8.89 -4.53
CA GLN A 5 13.62 -7.51 -4.92
C GLN A 5 12.12 -7.39 -5.22
N ILE A 6 11.44 -6.50 -4.52
CA ILE A 6 10.01 -6.24 -4.71
C ILE A 6 9.85 -4.91 -5.43
N ARG A 7 9.01 -4.88 -6.47
CA ARG A 7 8.54 -3.66 -7.13
C ARG A 7 7.04 -3.76 -7.38
N ILE A 8 6.38 -2.62 -7.52
CA ILE A 8 4.95 -2.54 -7.81
C ILE A 8 4.77 -1.71 -9.07
N VAL A 9 3.95 -2.19 -9.99
CA VAL A 9 3.63 -1.51 -11.25
C VAL A 9 2.13 -1.57 -11.51
N GLU A 10 1.64 -0.67 -12.36
CA GLU A 10 0.28 -0.75 -12.90
C GLU A 10 0.13 -1.94 -13.86
N ASP A 11 -0.99 -2.67 -13.74
CA ASP A 11 -1.39 -3.65 -14.75
C ASP A 11 -2.14 -2.96 -15.89
N LYS A 12 -1.40 -2.53 -16.91
CA LYS A 12 -1.95 -1.87 -18.09
C LYS A 12 -2.73 -2.80 -19.02
N ALA A 13 -2.74 -4.11 -18.77
CA ALA A 13 -3.56 -5.04 -19.56
C ALA A 13 -5.05 -4.95 -19.17
N GLN A 14 -5.38 -4.38 -18.01
CA GLN A 14 -6.74 -4.27 -17.51
C GLN A 14 -7.37 -2.96 -17.99
N VAL A 15 -8.24 -3.07 -19.00
CA VAL A 15 -8.86 -1.92 -19.68
C VAL A 15 -9.66 -1.03 -18.72
N ASP A 16 -10.26 -1.61 -17.68
CA ASP A 16 -11.09 -0.89 -16.74
C ASP A 16 -10.30 -0.12 -15.66
N GLY A 17 -8.97 -0.28 -15.60
CA GLY A 17 -8.11 0.34 -14.59
C GLY A 17 -8.26 -0.24 -13.18
N GLY A 18 -7.45 0.25 -12.25
CA GLY A 18 -7.46 -0.10 -10.82
C GLY A 18 -6.67 -1.35 -10.47
N TRP A 19 -5.78 -1.79 -11.35
CA TRP A 19 -5.02 -3.02 -11.14
C TRP A 19 -3.54 -2.74 -10.97
N ALA A 20 -2.92 -3.46 -10.05
CA ALA A 20 -1.49 -3.41 -9.80
C ALA A 20 -0.89 -4.82 -9.83
N ILE A 21 0.39 -4.90 -10.18
CA ILE A 21 1.18 -6.11 -10.12
C ILE A 21 2.31 -5.88 -9.12
N VAL A 22 2.35 -6.71 -8.09
CA VAL A 22 3.52 -6.84 -7.22
C VAL A 22 4.44 -7.88 -7.83
N ILE A 23 5.62 -7.45 -8.22
CA ILE A 23 6.62 -8.30 -8.86
C ILE A 23 7.75 -8.55 -7.87
N VAL A 24 7.99 -9.82 -7.58
CA VAL A 24 9.09 -10.26 -6.72
C VAL A 24 10.12 -11.00 -7.57
N ASP A 25 11.26 -10.36 -7.80
CA ASP A 25 12.39 -10.97 -8.49
C ASP A 25 13.33 -11.67 -7.50
N ARG A 26 14.24 -12.48 -8.07
CA ARG A 26 15.27 -13.23 -7.33
C ARG A 26 14.66 -14.08 -6.23
N ILE A 27 13.46 -14.58 -6.51
CA ILE A 27 12.83 -15.60 -5.70
C ILE A 27 13.63 -16.89 -5.92
N GLY A 28 13.97 -17.56 -4.83
CA GLY A 28 14.47 -18.93 -4.90
C GLY A 28 13.30 -19.85 -5.26
N GLN A 29 13.05 -20.84 -4.40
CA GLN A 29 11.82 -21.63 -4.51
C GLN A 29 10.65 -20.87 -3.87
N TYR A 30 9.56 -20.72 -4.61
CA TYR A 30 8.30 -20.18 -4.07
C TYR A 30 7.44 -21.34 -3.53
N LEU A 31 7.08 -21.27 -2.24
CA LEU A 31 6.24 -22.25 -1.54
C LEU A 31 4.99 -21.61 -0.92
N GLY A 32 4.64 -20.40 -1.36
CA GLY A 32 3.47 -19.67 -0.88
C GLY A 32 2.20 -19.98 -1.67
N ASP A 33 1.13 -19.28 -1.30
CA ASP A 33 -0.24 -19.46 -1.82
C ASP A 33 -0.79 -18.22 -2.55
N GLY A 34 0.06 -17.22 -2.81
CA GLY A 34 -0.32 -15.94 -3.39
C GLY A 34 -0.70 -14.87 -2.36
N THR A 35 -0.48 -15.12 -1.07
CA THR A 35 -0.83 -14.16 -0.02
C THR A 35 0.23 -13.09 0.19
N ILE A 36 -0.21 -11.84 0.33
CA ILE A 36 0.64 -10.65 0.50
C ILE A 36 0.22 -9.86 1.75
N GLY A 37 1.21 -9.33 2.47
CA GLY A 37 1.04 -8.31 3.50
C GLY A 37 1.41 -6.95 2.94
N ILE A 38 0.54 -5.95 3.16
CA ILE A 38 0.81 -4.55 2.83
C ILE A 38 0.61 -3.72 4.10
N ARG A 39 1.64 -2.96 4.48
CA ARG A 39 1.64 -2.15 5.69
C ARG A 39 2.10 -0.72 5.44
N ARG A 40 1.39 0.27 5.97
CA ARG A 40 1.84 1.67 6.01
C ARG A 40 2.54 1.99 7.32
N LEU A 41 3.60 2.79 7.27
CA LEU A 41 4.39 3.16 8.45
C LEU A 41 3.81 4.41 9.12
N GLY A 42 3.79 4.43 10.46
CA GLY A 42 3.37 5.61 11.23
C GLY A 42 1.86 5.78 11.44
N TYR A 43 1.06 4.73 11.21
CA TYR A 43 -0.39 4.74 11.43
C TYR A 43 -0.79 3.61 12.39
N ASP A 44 -1.80 3.85 13.23
CA ASP A 44 -2.33 2.81 14.13
C ASP A 44 -2.98 1.66 13.35
N ALA A 45 -3.87 2.00 12.41
CA ALA A 45 -4.41 1.06 11.44
C ALA A 45 -3.41 0.90 10.30
N SER A 46 -2.38 0.09 10.50
CA SER A 46 -1.25 -0.02 9.56
C SER A 46 -1.37 -1.14 8.54
N HIS A 47 -2.21 -2.16 8.76
CA HIS A 47 -2.28 -3.35 7.90
C HIS A 47 -3.46 -3.28 6.94
N LEU A 48 -3.21 -3.53 5.65
CA LEU A 48 -4.27 -3.53 4.65
C LEU A 48 -4.96 -4.90 4.59
N SER A 49 -6.29 -4.90 4.61
CA SER A 49 -7.15 -6.06 4.37
C SER A 49 -8.09 -5.79 3.18
N PRO A 50 -8.85 -6.79 2.71
CA PRO A 50 -9.85 -6.57 1.66
C PRO A 50 -10.93 -5.55 2.04
N ALA A 51 -11.13 -5.29 3.34
CA ALA A 51 -12.08 -4.31 3.85
C ALA A 51 -11.42 -2.96 4.21
N GLY A 52 -10.15 -2.75 3.85
CA GLY A 52 -9.38 -1.54 4.13
C GLY A 52 -8.38 -1.67 5.28
N TRP A 53 -7.95 -0.53 5.81
CA TRP A 53 -6.89 -0.44 6.82
C TRP A 53 -7.35 -0.91 8.21
N ARG A 54 -6.54 -1.74 8.87
CA ARG A 54 -6.82 -2.34 10.18
C ARG A 54 -5.61 -2.27 11.12
N VAL A 55 -5.88 -2.32 12.42
CA VAL A 55 -4.86 -2.35 13.47
C VAL A 55 -4.21 -3.73 13.59
N ALA A 56 -5.02 -4.78 13.49
CA ALA A 56 -4.53 -6.16 13.53
C ALA A 56 -3.87 -6.56 12.22
N ASP A 57 -2.89 -7.46 12.32
CA ASP A 57 -2.26 -8.10 11.17
C ASP A 57 -3.31 -8.61 10.19
N ALA A 58 -3.15 -8.21 8.93
CA ALA A 58 -4.02 -8.59 7.83
C ALA A 58 -3.20 -9.08 6.66
N ARG A 59 -3.83 -9.98 5.89
CA ARG A 59 -3.28 -10.62 4.72
C ARG A 59 -4.28 -10.50 3.57
N LEU A 60 -3.75 -10.24 2.39
CA LEU A 60 -4.51 -10.10 1.16
C LEU A 60 -4.21 -11.32 0.29
N PRO A 61 -5.20 -12.09 -0.16
CA PRO A 61 -4.99 -13.00 -1.28
C PRO A 61 -4.80 -12.17 -2.55
N ALA A 62 -3.79 -12.48 -3.36
CA ALA A 62 -3.75 -11.96 -4.72
C ALA A 62 -4.92 -12.53 -5.52
N GLU A 63 -5.53 -11.71 -6.38
CA GLU A 63 -6.60 -12.13 -7.29
C GLU A 63 -6.13 -13.24 -8.23
N ARG A 64 -4.86 -13.12 -8.63
CA ARG A 64 -4.14 -14.10 -9.43
C ARG A 64 -2.67 -14.01 -9.09
N TRP A 65 -1.95 -15.12 -9.22
CA TRP A 65 -0.50 -15.10 -9.21
C TRP A 65 0.07 -16.08 -10.22
N GLU A 66 1.26 -15.78 -10.72
CA GLU A 66 1.97 -16.64 -11.67
C GLU A 66 3.48 -16.46 -11.55
N LEU A 67 4.23 -17.50 -11.93
CA LEU A 67 5.67 -17.43 -12.09
C LEU A 67 5.98 -17.13 -13.54
N ARG A 68 6.66 -16.01 -13.79
CA ARG A 68 7.02 -15.55 -15.13
C ARG A 68 8.44 -15.03 -15.14
N ASP A 69 9.25 -15.50 -16.09
CA ASP A 69 10.64 -15.04 -16.28
C ASP A 69 11.50 -15.11 -14.99
N GLY A 70 11.21 -16.08 -14.11
CA GLY A 70 11.90 -16.25 -12.82
C GLY A 70 11.47 -15.27 -11.71
N ALA A 71 10.41 -14.50 -11.93
CA ALA A 71 9.78 -13.63 -10.95
C ALA A 71 8.37 -14.13 -10.58
N LEU A 72 7.95 -13.87 -9.34
CA LEU A 72 6.55 -14.04 -8.93
C LEU A 72 5.79 -12.76 -9.23
N HIS A 73 4.70 -12.88 -9.96
CA HIS A 73 3.78 -11.80 -10.28
C HIS A 73 2.49 -12.03 -9.47
N LEU A 74 2.14 -11.11 -8.60
CA LEU A 74 0.91 -11.11 -7.80
C LEU A 74 0.02 -9.96 -8.28
N TYR A 75 -1.17 -10.29 -8.78
CA TYR A 75 -2.12 -9.33 -9.30
C TYR A 75 -3.08 -8.88 -8.19
N LEU A 76 -3.19 -7.56 -8.02
CA LEU A 76 -4.05 -6.92 -7.04
C LEU A 76 -5.16 -6.16 -7.77
N GLY A 77 -6.40 -6.44 -7.37
CA GLY A 77 -7.59 -5.85 -7.95
C GLY A 77 -7.95 -4.48 -7.38
N PRO A 78 -8.99 -3.84 -7.96
CA PRO A 78 -9.44 -2.49 -7.60
C PRO A 78 -9.84 -2.35 -6.13
N ASP A 79 -10.42 -3.39 -5.53
CA ASP A 79 -10.82 -3.40 -4.12
C ASP A 79 -9.63 -3.24 -3.17
N VAL A 80 -8.41 -3.58 -3.60
CA VAL A 80 -7.19 -3.34 -2.82
C VAL A 80 -6.57 -1.99 -3.17
N THR A 81 -6.47 -1.69 -4.47
CA THR A 81 -5.78 -0.48 -4.94
C THR A 81 -6.50 0.82 -4.55
N GLU A 82 -7.83 0.78 -4.32
CA GLU A 82 -8.62 1.95 -3.89
C GLU A 82 -8.23 2.52 -2.51
N PHE A 83 -7.49 1.76 -1.71
CA PHE A 83 -7.04 2.16 -0.37
C PHE A 83 -5.65 2.81 -0.36
N LEU A 84 -5.02 2.91 -1.52
CA LEU A 84 -3.63 3.32 -1.69
C LEU A 84 -3.53 4.52 -2.63
N THR A 85 -2.59 5.42 -2.34
CA THR A 85 -2.33 6.63 -3.11
C THR A 85 -0.90 6.65 -3.66
N PRO A 86 -0.63 7.35 -4.78
CA PRO A 86 0.70 7.30 -5.44
C PRO A 86 1.88 7.81 -4.59
N ASP A 87 1.61 8.52 -3.48
CA ASP A 87 2.66 9.02 -2.58
C ASP A 87 2.91 8.08 -1.38
N ASP A 88 2.10 7.03 -1.23
CA ASP A 88 2.21 6.10 -0.11
C ASP A 88 3.48 5.26 -0.23
N HIS A 89 4.23 5.19 0.88
CA HIS A 89 5.34 4.27 1.03
C HIS A 89 4.89 3.11 1.91
N VAL A 90 4.76 1.93 1.30
CA VAL A 90 4.26 0.73 1.97
C VAL A 90 5.35 -0.32 2.10
N THR A 91 5.37 -0.98 3.25
CA THR A 91 6.14 -2.21 3.45
C THR A 91 5.33 -3.38 2.93
N VAL A 92 5.95 -4.16 2.06
CA VAL A 92 5.37 -5.34 1.43
C VAL A 92 6.16 -6.57 1.81
N ASP A 93 5.46 -7.62 2.21
CA ASP A 93 6.00 -8.95 2.42
C ASP A 93 5.08 -10.00 1.78
N VAL A 94 5.67 -11.08 1.27
CA VAL A 94 4.92 -12.13 0.54
C VAL A 94 5.08 -13.45 1.27
N GLN A 95 3.95 -14.11 1.53
CA GLN A 95 3.96 -15.41 2.20
C GLN A 95 4.74 -16.43 1.37
N GLY A 96 5.63 -17.17 2.03
CA GLY A 96 6.52 -18.13 1.36
C GLY A 96 7.78 -17.51 0.75
N ILE A 97 8.01 -16.20 0.89
CA ILE A 97 9.25 -15.52 0.50
C ILE A 97 9.85 -14.84 1.73
N ALA A 98 11.11 -15.13 2.02
CA ALA A 98 11.80 -14.51 3.15
C ALA A 98 12.16 -13.05 2.84
N GLY A 99 11.62 -12.13 3.65
CA GLY A 99 11.97 -10.70 3.60
C GLY A 99 10.77 -9.80 3.37
N GLN A 100 11.05 -8.50 3.40
CA GLN A 100 10.09 -7.43 3.13
C GLN A 100 10.82 -6.29 2.43
N ALA A 101 10.08 -5.46 1.71
CA ALA A 101 10.61 -4.25 1.09
C ALA A 101 9.67 -3.07 1.31
N THR A 102 10.23 -1.90 1.54
CA THR A 102 9.46 -0.64 1.49
C THR A 102 9.55 -0.09 0.08
N VAL A 103 8.40 0.13 -0.53
CA VAL A 103 8.25 0.57 -1.93
C VAL A 103 7.24 1.71 -2.00
N ALA A 104 7.48 2.65 -2.91
CA ALA A 104 6.48 3.66 -3.24
C ALA A 104 5.36 3.01 -4.05
N TRP A 105 4.12 3.33 -3.71
CA TRP A 105 2.96 2.90 -4.46
C TRP A 105 2.89 3.67 -5.79
N PRO A 106 2.78 3.00 -6.94
CA PRO A 106 2.77 3.70 -8.23
C PRO A 106 1.47 4.47 -8.46
N SER A 107 1.48 5.37 -9.44
CA SER A 107 0.24 5.90 -9.99
C SER A 107 -0.49 4.79 -10.76
N ILE A 108 -1.69 4.45 -10.29
CA ILE A 108 -2.59 3.47 -10.90
C ILE A 108 -3.77 4.22 -11.51
N THR A 109 -4.10 3.96 -12.77
CA THR A 109 -5.33 4.49 -13.38
C THR A 109 -6.53 4.03 -12.56
N PRO A 110 -7.42 4.92 -12.09
CA PRO A 110 -8.57 4.52 -11.29
C PRO A 110 -9.49 3.53 -12.00
N HIS A 111 -10.13 2.64 -11.25
CA HIS A 111 -11.15 1.76 -11.80
C HIS A 111 -12.46 2.52 -12.04
N TYR A 112 -12.96 2.54 -13.27
CA TYR A 112 -14.22 3.23 -13.63
C TYR A 112 -15.41 2.25 -13.73
N GLY A 113 -15.61 1.41 -12.72
CA GLY A 113 -16.75 0.48 -12.61
C GLY A 113 -18.11 1.12 -12.29
N GLY A 114 -18.34 2.40 -12.60
CA GLY A 114 -19.63 3.08 -12.41
C GLY A 114 -19.95 3.56 -10.98
N LYS A 115 -19.02 3.45 -10.02
CA LYS A 115 -19.16 4.04 -8.67
C LYS A 115 -18.09 5.10 -8.46
N THR A 116 -18.39 6.34 -8.86
CA THR A 116 -17.50 7.48 -8.62
C THR A 116 -17.49 7.82 -7.13
N GLN A 117 -16.53 7.30 -6.37
CA GLN A 117 -16.16 7.86 -5.07
C GLN A 117 -14.84 8.63 -5.22
N PHE A 118 -14.95 9.93 -5.45
CA PHE A 118 -13.82 10.84 -5.23
C PHE A 118 -13.53 10.87 -3.72
N ARG A 119 -12.49 10.14 -3.28
CA ARG A 119 -12.02 10.24 -1.89
C ARG A 119 -11.12 11.46 -1.75
N SER A 120 -11.67 12.51 -1.16
CA SER A 120 -10.88 13.62 -0.60
C SER A 120 -10.31 13.18 0.75
N PHE A 121 -9.06 12.75 0.79
CA PHE A 121 -8.37 12.53 2.05
C PHE A 121 -7.89 13.88 2.60
N ALA A 122 -8.62 14.41 3.59
CA ALA A 122 -8.13 15.54 4.37
C ALA A 122 -6.90 15.11 5.16
N ARG A 123 -5.73 15.62 4.76
CA ARG A 123 -4.52 15.56 5.59
C ARG A 123 -4.86 16.23 6.92
N SER A 124 -4.84 15.49 8.03
CA SER A 124 -5.10 16.07 9.36
C SER A 124 -3.96 17.03 9.68
N VAL A 125 -4.14 18.31 9.37
CA VAL A 125 -3.22 19.37 9.78
C VAL A 125 -3.38 19.50 11.28
N ALA A 126 -2.29 19.29 12.02
CA ALA A 126 -2.29 19.49 13.48
C ALA A 126 -2.82 20.91 13.81
N PRO A 127 -3.66 21.07 14.84
CA PRO A 127 -4.14 22.39 15.23
C PRO A 127 -2.95 23.31 15.56
N PRO A 128 -3.02 24.61 15.22
CA PRO A 128 -1.96 25.55 15.54
C PRO A 128 -1.73 25.58 17.07
N PRO A 129 -0.47 25.76 17.52
CA PRO A 129 -0.19 25.85 18.95
C PRO A 129 -0.97 27.03 19.57
N PRO A 130 -1.40 26.90 20.85
CA PRO A 130 -2.12 27.96 21.53
C PRO A 130 -1.28 29.24 21.58
N PRO A 131 -1.91 30.42 21.52
CA PRO A 131 -1.20 31.69 21.62
C PRO A 131 -0.45 31.79 22.96
N PRO A 132 0.74 32.43 22.99
CA PRO A 132 1.47 32.63 24.22
C PRO A 132 0.65 33.49 25.21
N PRO A 133 0.80 33.25 26.53
CA PRO A 133 0.09 34.03 27.54
C PRO A 133 0.46 35.51 27.44
N PRO A 134 -0.49 36.43 27.67
CA PRO A 134 -0.21 37.86 27.63
C PRO A 134 0.81 38.24 28.71
N VAL A 135 1.92 38.85 28.28
CA VAL A 135 2.91 39.45 29.18
C VAL A 135 2.23 40.56 29.97
N GLY A 136 1.99 40.29 31.26
CA GLY A 136 1.45 41.28 32.19
C GLY A 136 2.32 42.52 32.17
N LYS A 137 1.74 43.66 31.79
CA LYS A 137 2.34 44.95 32.05
C LYS A 137 2.42 45.12 33.57
N SER A 138 3.62 44.98 34.13
CA SER A 138 3.93 45.47 35.46
C SER A 138 3.52 46.93 35.53
N ARG A 139 2.43 47.21 36.26
CA ARG A 139 2.11 48.59 36.68
C ARG A 139 3.13 49.00 37.74
N ARG A 140 3.59 50.24 37.56
CA ARG A 140 4.39 51.03 38.50
C ARG A 140 3.73 51.10 39.87
#